data_AF-A0A7S1CBN7-F1
#
_entry.id   AF-A0A7S1CBN7-F1
#
_cell.length_a   1.000
_cell.length_b   1.000
_cell.length_c   1.000
_cell.angle_alpha   90.00
_cell.angle_beta   90.00
_cell.angle_gamma   90.00
#
_symmetry.space_group_name_H-M   'P 1'
#
loop_
_entity.id
_entity.type
_entity.pdbx_description
1 polymer ?
#
loop_
_entity_poly.entity_id
_entity_poly.type
_entity_poly.pdbx_seq_one_letter_code
_entity_poly.pdbx_strand_id
1 'polypeptide(L)'
;SGAGGAGGATGAVGARRPVIREDPSTGVFVENAKCVAVASFAEVSELLAAGTKRRATGETKMNAVSSRSHAVLTLEVEQRDSDDFTGLTRMVSKLHLVDLAGSERQSAAGTTGDRLREGALINQSLSALGNVINALTEKNRPHVPYRDSKLTRLLQDSLGGNARTLMLACVSPASINRDETLSTLRFAERAKKIKNKARVNVDPAAARIAELLEENRRLAARVEELEAALASATGKPAGADAQQGGAAKAGCCAIM
;
A
#
# COMPACT_ATOMS: atom_id res chain seq x y z
N SER A 1 -14.03 -9.18 -51.55
CA SER A 1 -13.41 -10.38 -50.92
C SER A 1 -11.90 -10.22 -51.04
N GLY A 2 -11.15 -9.75 -50.03
CA GLY A 2 -10.97 -10.36 -48.70
C GLY A 2 -10.24 -11.70 -48.89
N ALA A 3 -8.99 -11.95 -48.46
CA ALA A 3 -8.26 -11.43 -47.32
C ALA A 3 -6.74 -11.54 -47.54
N GLY A 4 -5.98 -10.51 -47.13
CA GLY A 4 -4.55 -10.58 -46.89
C GLY A 4 -4.30 -10.84 -45.40
N GLY A 5 -3.73 -12.00 -45.07
CA GLY A 5 -3.36 -12.37 -43.71
C GLY A 5 -2.10 -11.62 -43.27
N ALA A 6 -2.29 -10.54 -42.52
CA ALA A 6 -1.21 -9.90 -41.77
C ALA A 6 -1.01 -10.69 -40.46
N GLY A 7 0.11 -11.39 -40.38
CA GLY A 7 0.63 -11.95 -39.13
C GLY A 7 0.92 -10.82 -38.14
N GLY A 8 0.02 -10.63 -37.18
CA GLY A 8 0.23 -9.76 -36.04
C GLY A 8 1.28 -10.36 -35.12
N ALA A 9 2.53 -9.96 -35.31
CA ALA A 9 3.56 -10.08 -34.29
C ALA A 9 3.05 -9.37 -33.03
N THR A 10 2.74 -10.14 -31.98
CA THR A 10 2.51 -9.60 -30.64
C THR A 10 3.84 -9.06 -30.13
N GLY A 11 4.14 -7.82 -30.51
CA GLY A 11 5.27 -7.07 -30.00
C GLY A 11 5.17 -7.01 -28.48
N ALA A 12 6.23 -7.47 -27.81
CA ALA A 12 6.40 -7.28 -26.39
C ALA A 12 6.28 -5.78 -26.09
N VAL A 13 5.17 -5.38 -25.48
CA VAL A 13 4.98 -4.01 -24.97
C VAL A 13 6.10 -3.79 -23.96
N GLY A 14 7.08 -2.95 -24.32
CA GLY A 14 8.21 -2.62 -23.47
C GLY A 14 7.69 -2.18 -22.10
N ALA A 15 8.11 -2.89 -21.04
CA ALA A 15 7.64 -2.63 -19.69
C ALA A 15 7.87 -1.16 -19.33
N ARG A 16 6.79 -0.42 -19.07
CA ARG A 16 6.84 1.00 -18.68
C ARG A 16 7.59 1.12 -17.35
N ARG A 17 8.38 2.18 -17.22
CA ARG A 17 9.16 2.44 -16.00
C ARG A 17 8.22 2.67 -14.81
N PRO A 18 8.55 2.13 -13.61
CA PRO A 18 7.77 2.41 -12.40
C PRO A 18 7.76 3.90 -12.04
N VAL A 19 6.59 4.45 -11.69
CA VAL A 19 6.40 5.86 -11.35
C VAL A 19 5.60 6.00 -10.05
N ILE A 20 6.05 6.86 -9.14
CA ILE A 20 5.34 7.13 -7.88
C ILE A 20 4.21 8.14 -8.14
N ARG A 21 2.99 7.69 -7.88
CA ARG A 21 1.76 8.48 -7.94
C ARG A 21 1.10 8.57 -6.57
N GLU A 22 0.16 9.49 -6.45
CA GLU A 22 -0.62 9.75 -5.25
C GLU A 22 -2.07 9.84 -5.68
N ASP A 23 -2.93 9.11 -4.99
CA ASP A 23 -4.37 9.12 -5.19
C ASP A 23 -5.06 9.41 -3.84
N PRO A 24 -6.09 10.28 -3.81
CA PRO A 24 -6.74 10.67 -2.56
C PRO A 24 -7.34 9.50 -1.77
N SER A 25 -7.72 8.42 -2.44
CA SER A 25 -8.38 7.25 -1.83
C SER A 25 -7.40 6.15 -1.42
N THR A 26 -6.37 5.91 -2.23
CA THR A 26 -5.43 4.77 -2.06
C THR A 26 -4.05 5.17 -1.53
N GLY A 27 -3.79 6.47 -1.39
CA GLY A 27 -2.53 7.04 -0.91
C GLY A 27 -1.43 7.00 -1.98
N VAL A 28 -0.18 6.91 -1.52
CA VAL A 28 0.97 6.81 -2.44
C VAL A 28 1.09 5.39 -3.00
N PHE A 29 1.27 5.26 -4.31
CA PHE A 29 1.47 3.98 -4.99
C PHE A 29 2.49 4.08 -6.13
N VAL A 30 2.99 2.93 -6.58
CA VAL A 30 3.95 2.83 -7.68
C VAL A 30 3.23 2.28 -8.91
N GLU A 31 2.87 3.17 -9.83
CA GLU A 31 2.32 2.80 -11.13
C GLU A 31 3.37 2.02 -11.93
N ASN A 32 2.92 0.99 -12.67
CA ASN A 32 3.77 0.08 -13.45
C ASN A 32 4.73 -0.79 -12.63
N ALA A 33 4.58 -0.83 -11.30
CA ALA A 33 5.20 -1.89 -10.50
C ALA A 33 4.49 -3.23 -10.76
N LYS A 34 5.25 -4.32 -10.81
CA LYS A 34 4.68 -5.67 -10.92
C LYS A 34 4.06 -6.05 -9.58
N CYS A 35 2.74 -6.20 -9.55
CA CYS A 35 2.01 -6.81 -8.44
C CYS A 35 1.77 -8.29 -8.76
N VAL A 36 2.08 -9.18 -7.81
CA VAL A 36 1.92 -10.63 -7.98
C VAL A 36 1.03 -11.12 -6.84
N ALA A 37 -0.12 -11.70 -7.19
CA ALA A 37 -0.95 -12.39 -6.22
C ALA A 37 -0.22 -13.64 -5.73
N VAL A 38 -0.25 -13.86 -4.41
CA VAL A 38 0.40 -14.98 -3.75
C VAL A 38 -0.59 -15.67 -2.82
N ALA A 39 -0.57 -16.99 -2.78
CA ALA A 39 -1.47 -17.80 -1.95
C ALA A 39 -0.75 -18.51 -0.79
N SER A 40 0.60 -18.47 -0.76
CA SER A 40 1.40 -19.19 0.22
C SER A 40 2.66 -18.45 0.63
N PHE A 41 3.19 -18.80 1.80
CA PHE A 41 4.50 -18.31 2.26
C PHE A 41 5.63 -18.71 1.31
N ALA A 42 5.56 -19.91 0.72
CA ALA A 42 6.54 -20.40 -0.24
C ALA A 42 6.65 -19.46 -1.45
N GLU A 43 5.52 -19.04 -2.04
CA GLU A 43 5.50 -18.09 -3.16
C GLU A 43 6.09 -16.73 -2.79
N VAL A 44 5.77 -16.22 -1.58
CA VAL A 44 6.39 -14.97 -1.07
C VAL A 44 7.90 -15.13 -0.95
N SER A 45 8.37 -16.25 -0.40
CA SER A 45 9.79 -16.54 -0.22
C SER A 45 10.54 -16.66 -1.56
N GLU A 46 9.93 -17.29 -2.57
CA GLU A 46 10.49 -17.38 -3.92
C GLU A 46 10.61 -16.01 -4.59
N LEU A 47 9.57 -15.17 -4.49
CA LEU A 47 9.60 -13.80 -5.02
C LEU A 47 10.65 -12.95 -4.31
N LEU A 48 10.80 -13.11 -2.99
CA LEU A 48 11.82 -12.44 -2.20
C LEU A 48 13.22 -12.87 -2.64
N ALA A 49 13.48 -14.17 -2.78
CA ALA A 49 14.76 -14.70 -3.25
C ALA A 49 15.10 -14.19 -4.67
N ALA A 50 14.11 -14.17 -5.58
CA ALA A 50 14.27 -13.62 -6.93
C ALA A 50 14.53 -12.11 -6.92
N GLY A 51 13.91 -11.37 -5.99
CA GLY A 51 14.18 -9.95 -5.76
C GLY A 51 15.60 -9.69 -5.29
N THR A 52 16.04 -10.43 -4.27
CA THR A 52 17.40 -10.36 -3.71
C THR A 52 18.46 -10.72 -4.75
N LYS A 53 18.24 -11.77 -5.54
CA LYS A 53 19.15 -12.15 -6.64
C LYS A 53 19.28 -11.05 -7.69
N ARG A 54 18.17 -10.40 -8.07
CA ARG A 54 18.19 -9.28 -9.02
C ARG A 54 18.95 -8.07 -8.47
N ARG A 55 18.81 -7.80 -7.17
CA ARG A 55 19.60 -6.76 -6.48
C ARG A 55 21.10 -7.08 -6.56
N ALA A 56 21.49 -8.33 -6.28
CA ALA A 56 22.88 -8.78 -6.36
C ALA A 56 23.46 -8.73 -7.79
N THR A 57 22.70 -9.09 -8.83
CA THR A 57 23.19 -9.04 -10.23
C THR A 57 23.42 -7.62 -10.76
N GLY A 58 22.87 -6.60 -10.09
CA GLY A 58 23.18 -5.19 -10.37
C GLY A 58 24.54 -4.74 -9.83
N GLU A 59 25.18 -5.56 -8.99
CA GLU A 59 26.51 -5.30 -8.41
C GLU A 59 27.60 -5.75 -9.39
N THR A 60 28.24 -4.82 -10.09
CA THR A 60 29.50 -5.11 -10.79
C THR A 60 30.65 -5.14 -9.77
N LYS A 61 31.63 -6.04 -9.97
CA LYS A 61 32.75 -6.41 -9.06
C LYS A 61 33.61 -5.26 -8.49
N MET A 62 33.31 -4.00 -8.81
CA MET A 62 34.04 -2.81 -8.34
C MET A 62 33.24 -1.91 -7.40
N ASN A 63 31.93 -2.15 -7.21
CA ASN A 63 31.08 -1.35 -6.31
C ASN A 63 30.09 -2.29 -5.60
N ALA A 64 30.10 -2.33 -4.27
CA ALA A 64 29.03 -2.97 -3.51
C ALA A 64 27.76 -2.10 -3.63
N VAL A 65 26.95 -2.32 -4.69
CA VAL A 65 25.73 -1.54 -4.97
C VAL A 65 24.64 -1.79 -3.91
N SER A 66 24.70 -2.90 -3.16
CA SER A 66 23.83 -3.17 -2.00
C SER A 66 23.90 -2.08 -0.93
N SER A 67 25.09 -1.53 -0.61
CA SER A 67 25.20 -0.44 0.37
C SER A 67 24.69 0.91 -0.14
N ARG A 68 24.44 1.02 -1.44
CA ARG A 68 24.10 2.27 -2.13
C ARG A 68 22.67 2.32 -2.67
N SER A 69 21.89 1.25 -2.47
CA SER A 69 20.51 1.14 -2.96
C SER A 69 19.55 0.78 -1.83
N HIS A 70 18.36 1.38 -1.87
CA HIS A 70 17.25 1.02 -0.98
C HIS A 70 16.46 -0.13 -1.60
N ALA A 71 16.04 -1.09 -0.79
CA ALA A 71 15.06 -2.10 -1.17
C ALA A 71 13.77 -1.91 -0.40
N VAL A 72 12.64 -1.99 -1.10
CA VAL A 72 11.31 -1.90 -0.50
C VAL A 72 10.50 -3.10 -0.98
N LEU A 73 10.11 -3.96 -0.04
CA LEU A 73 9.10 -4.98 -0.25
C LEU A 73 7.77 -4.44 0.28
N THR A 74 6.73 -4.50 -0.55
CA THR A 74 5.37 -4.17 -0.14
C THR A 74 4.52 -5.43 -0.23
N LEU A 75 3.93 -5.82 0.88
CA LEU A 75 2.89 -6.84 0.94
C LEU A 75 1.56 -6.14 1.14
N GLU A 76 0.64 -6.36 0.21
CA GLU A 76 -0.74 -5.89 0.33
C GLU A 76 -1.61 -7.06 0.77
N VAL A 77 -2.28 -6.90 1.91
CA VAL A 77 -3.16 -7.91 2.49
C VAL A 77 -4.57 -7.36 2.47
N GLU A 78 -5.42 -8.03 1.70
CA GLU A 78 -6.86 -7.79 1.67
C GLU A 78 -7.56 -8.79 2.58
N GLN A 79 -8.40 -8.29 3.47
CA GLN A 79 -9.30 -9.07 4.30
C GLN A 79 -10.73 -8.70 3.95
N ARG A 80 -11.60 -9.70 3.88
CA ARG A 80 -13.04 -9.55 3.75
C ARG A 80 -13.70 -10.23 4.94
N ASP A 81 -14.73 -9.60 5.49
CA ASP A 81 -15.54 -10.24 6.53
C ASP A 81 -16.38 -11.36 5.90
N SER A 82 -16.34 -12.56 6.48
CA SER A 82 -17.15 -13.69 6.03
C SER A 82 -18.61 -13.56 6.39
N ASP A 83 -18.91 -12.81 7.46
CA ASP A 83 -20.27 -12.64 8.00
C ASP A 83 -20.98 -11.44 7.35
N ASP A 84 -20.25 -10.65 6.55
CA ASP A 84 -20.81 -9.57 5.76
C ASP A 84 -21.43 -10.11 4.46
N PHE A 85 -22.73 -10.38 4.52
CA PHE A 85 -23.55 -10.74 3.36
C PHE A 85 -23.66 -9.63 2.29
N THR A 86 -23.16 -8.42 2.55
CA THR A 86 -23.10 -7.36 1.53
C THR A 86 -21.84 -7.47 0.67
N GLY A 87 -20.78 -8.13 1.16
CA GLY A 87 -19.48 -8.23 0.48
C GLY A 87 -18.74 -6.90 0.36
N LEU A 88 -19.12 -5.88 1.14
CA LEU A 88 -18.64 -4.50 1.02
C LEU A 88 -17.62 -4.14 2.11
N THR A 89 -17.53 -4.90 3.19
CA THR A 89 -16.51 -4.74 4.25
C THR A 89 -15.15 -5.29 3.78
N ARG A 90 -14.53 -4.54 2.88
CA ARG A 90 -13.18 -4.80 2.39
C ARG A 90 -12.18 -3.97 3.20
N MET A 91 -11.22 -4.65 3.81
CA MET A 91 -10.10 -4.04 4.53
C MET A 91 -8.81 -4.29 3.76
N VAL A 92 -8.04 -3.24 3.48
CA VAL A 92 -6.76 -3.35 2.76
C VAL A 92 -5.64 -2.79 3.61
N SER A 93 -4.66 -3.64 3.94
CA SER A 93 -3.47 -3.23 4.68
C SER A 93 -2.22 -3.38 3.84
N LYS A 94 -1.27 -2.46 4.00
CA LYS A 94 0.03 -2.50 3.34
C LYS A 94 1.11 -2.65 4.39
N LEU A 95 1.94 -3.67 4.26
CA LEU A 95 3.16 -3.86 5.03
C LEU A 95 4.36 -3.50 4.15
N HIS A 96 5.10 -2.48 4.56
CA HIS A 96 6.37 -2.11 3.94
C HIS A 96 7.53 -2.65 4.76
N LEU A 97 8.37 -3.48 4.16
CA LEU A 97 9.69 -3.85 4.69
C LEU A 97 10.74 -3.11 3.88
N VAL A 98 11.44 -2.19 4.54
CA VAL A 98 12.36 -1.25 3.92
C VAL A 98 13.78 -1.53 4.42
N ASP A 99 14.67 -1.88 3.51
CA ASP A 99 16.11 -1.95 3.75
C ASP A 99 16.77 -0.73 3.12
N LEU A 100 17.28 0.15 3.99
CA LEU A 100 17.87 1.41 3.57
C LEU A 100 19.33 1.23 3.15
N ALA A 101 19.77 2.07 2.22
CA ALA A 101 21.19 2.23 1.91
C ALA A 101 21.99 2.61 3.18
N GLY A 102 23.29 2.36 3.14
CA GLY A 102 24.22 2.70 4.22
C GLY A 102 24.13 4.16 4.61
N SER A 103 24.05 4.43 5.91
CA SER A 103 23.95 5.80 6.46
C SER A 103 25.31 6.49 6.58
N GLU A 104 26.39 5.77 6.33
CA GLU A 104 27.75 6.27 6.46
C GLU A 104 28.03 7.40 5.47
N ARG A 105 28.76 8.40 5.96
CA ARG A 105 29.23 9.45 5.07
C ARG A 105 30.32 8.85 4.20
N GLN A 106 30.12 8.89 2.88
CA GLN A 106 31.21 8.68 1.94
C GLN A 106 32.27 9.74 2.25
N SER A 107 33.38 9.37 2.89
CA SER A 107 34.51 10.28 3.06
C SER A 107 34.90 10.78 1.67
N ALA A 108 35.11 12.09 1.51
CA ALA A 108 35.55 12.73 0.28
C ALA A 108 37.00 12.34 -0.08
N ALA A 109 37.31 11.05 -0.07
CA ALA A 109 38.60 10.49 -0.41
C ALA A 109 38.76 10.51 -1.93
N GLY A 110 39.19 11.65 -2.46
CA GLY A 110 39.96 11.76 -3.71
C GLY A 110 39.26 11.38 -5.02
N THR A 111 37.96 11.12 -5.05
CA THR A 111 37.29 10.72 -6.29
C THR A 111 36.75 11.93 -7.06
N THR A 112 37.36 12.22 -8.20
CA THR A 112 36.99 13.28 -9.14
C THR A 112 35.61 13.06 -9.78
N GLY A 113 34.87 14.17 -9.97
CA GLY A 113 33.76 14.33 -10.91
C GLY A 113 32.52 13.46 -10.69
N ASP A 114 32.50 12.29 -11.32
CA ASP A 114 31.27 11.49 -11.46
C ASP A 114 30.98 10.59 -10.26
N ARG A 115 32.02 10.13 -9.55
CA ARG A 115 31.86 9.38 -8.29
C ARG A 115 31.35 10.27 -7.15
N LEU A 116 31.73 11.54 -7.15
CA LEU A 116 31.24 12.52 -6.19
C LEU A 116 29.75 12.84 -6.42
N ARG A 117 29.33 12.93 -7.70
CA ARG A 117 27.93 13.07 -8.09
C ARG A 117 27.10 11.83 -7.74
N GLU A 118 27.61 10.62 -7.98
CA GLU A 118 26.93 9.37 -7.61
C GLU A 118 26.76 9.25 -6.08
N GLY A 119 27.82 9.50 -5.30
CA GLY A 119 27.76 9.50 -3.84
C GLY A 119 26.80 10.55 -3.28
N ALA A 120 26.73 11.73 -3.90
CA ALA A 120 25.76 12.77 -3.57
C ALA A 120 24.31 12.32 -3.83
N LEU A 121 24.04 11.62 -4.93
CA LEU A 121 22.72 11.10 -5.28
C LEU A 121 22.24 9.98 -4.33
N ILE A 122 23.15 9.11 -3.87
CA ILE A 122 22.82 8.05 -2.90
C ILE A 122 22.41 8.68 -1.57
N ASN A 123 23.26 9.58 -1.05
CA ASN A 123 22.99 10.28 0.19
C ASN A 123 21.86 11.30 0.09
N GLN A 124 21.43 11.70 -1.11
CA GLN A 124 20.28 12.59 -1.30
C GLN A 124 19.02 12.01 -0.67
N SER A 125 18.77 10.72 -0.87
CA SER A 125 17.57 10.05 -0.35
C SER A 125 17.56 9.95 1.18
N LEU A 126 18.69 9.60 1.81
CA LEU A 126 18.83 9.57 3.27
C LEU A 126 18.86 10.97 3.90
N SER A 127 19.44 11.95 3.20
CA SER A 127 19.41 13.36 3.62
C SER A 127 17.98 13.92 3.56
N ALA A 128 17.24 13.63 2.50
CA ALA A 128 15.82 13.97 2.38
C ALA A 128 15.00 13.31 3.50
N LEU A 129 15.27 12.03 3.80
CA LEU A 129 14.64 11.34 4.93
C LEU A 129 14.95 12.03 6.27
N GLY A 130 16.20 12.43 6.49
CA GLY A 130 16.59 13.22 7.65
C GLY A 130 15.86 14.57 7.74
N ASN A 131 15.70 15.27 6.61
CA ASN A 131 14.96 16.53 6.53
C ASN A 131 13.48 16.36 6.84
N VAL A 132 12.85 15.30 6.34
CA VAL A 132 11.46 14.93 6.65
C VAL A 132 11.29 14.67 8.15
N ILE A 133 12.20 13.89 8.76
CA ILE A 133 12.15 13.61 10.20
C ILE A 133 12.30 14.90 11.00
N ASN A 134 13.28 15.75 10.67
CA ASN A 134 13.47 17.03 11.35
C ASN A 134 12.21 17.89 11.25
N ALA A 135 11.65 18.04 10.05
CA ALA A 135 10.44 18.81 9.81
C ALA A 135 9.22 18.29 10.59
N LEU A 136 9.09 16.96 10.74
CA LEU A 136 8.01 16.33 11.52
C LEU A 136 8.18 16.50 13.03
N THR A 137 9.40 16.78 13.50
CA THR A 137 9.69 16.99 14.93
C THR A 137 9.71 18.46 15.35
N GLU A 138 9.83 19.38 14.39
CA GLU A 138 9.78 20.83 14.62
C GLU A 138 8.34 21.28 14.86
N LYS A 139 8.11 22.01 15.96
CA LYS A 139 6.81 22.65 16.21
C LYS A 139 6.66 23.82 15.23
N ASN A 140 5.52 23.91 14.54
CA ASN A 140 5.13 25.00 13.63
C ASN A 140 5.76 25.01 12.22
N ARG A 141 6.20 23.86 11.70
CA ARG A 141 6.57 23.78 10.28
C ARG A 141 5.36 23.34 9.42
N PRO A 142 4.86 24.18 8.51
CA PRO A 142 3.65 23.87 7.74
C PRO A 142 3.90 22.85 6.61
N HIS A 143 5.15 22.75 6.13
CA HIS A 143 5.49 21.92 4.97
C HIS A 143 6.57 20.89 5.32
N VAL A 144 6.26 19.62 5.06
CA VAL A 144 7.19 18.49 5.16
C VAL A 144 7.67 18.10 3.76
N PRO A 145 8.99 18.06 3.50
CA PRO A 145 9.53 17.95 2.14
C PRO A 145 9.58 16.49 1.65
N TYR A 146 8.45 15.78 1.62
CA TYR A 146 8.41 14.39 1.13
C TYR A 146 8.85 14.26 -0.33
N ARG A 147 8.70 15.33 -1.12
CA ARG A 147 8.97 15.33 -2.58
C ARG A 147 10.45 15.39 -2.94
N ASP A 148 11.33 15.68 -1.98
CA ASP A 148 12.78 15.81 -2.19
C ASP A 148 13.45 14.50 -2.62
N SER A 149 12.81 13.35 -2.35
CA SER A 149 13.27 12.05 -2.84
C SER A 149 12.13 11.08 -3.14
N LYS A 150 12.37 10.12 -4.03
CA LYS A 150 11.43 9.03 -4.30
C LYS A 150 11.14 8.18 -3.06
N LEU A 151 12.16 7.96 -2.22
CA LEU A 151 12.03 7.19 -0.98
C LEU A 151 11.06 7.87 -0.02
N THR A 152 11.26 9.17 0.25
CA THR A 152 10.40 9.92 1.17
C THR A 152 8.98 10.09 0.65
N ARG A 153 8.78 10.14 -0.68
CA ARG A 153 7.44 10.07 -1.27
C ARG A 153 6.79 8.71 -1.01
N LEU A 154 7.50 7.62 -1.27
CA LEU A 154 6.97 6.27 -1.06
C LEU A 154 6.63 5.99 0.42
N LEU A 155 7.41 6.57 1.34
CA LEU A 155 7.25 6.40 2.78
C LEU A 155 6.43 7.52 3.45
N GLN A 156 5.76 8.37 2.66
CA GLN A 156 4.98 9.51 3.19
C GLN A 156 3.93 9.05 4.21
N ASP A 157 3.23 7.94 3.94
CA ASP A 157 2.25 7.38 4.88
C ASP A 157 2.91 6.80 6.14
N SER A 158 4.15 6.29 6.00
CA SER A 158 4.93 5.71 7.09
C SER A 158 5.50 6.74 8.07
N LEU A 159 5.67 8.00 7.66
CA LEU A 159 6.29 9.04 8.49
C LEU A 159 5.28 10.16 8.70
N GLY A 160 4.62 10.21 9.85
CA GLY A 160 3.61 11.23 10.17
C GLY A 160 2.23 11.01 9.52
N GLY A 161 2.04 9.92 8.76
CA GLY A 161 0.79 9.57 8.07
C GLY A 161 -0.02 8.47 8.76
N ASN A 162 -0.80 7.74 7.94
CA ASN A 162 -1.63 6.61 8.35
C ASN A 162 -0.86 5.28 8.29
N ALA A 163 0.03 5.06 9.25
CA ALA A 163 0.77 3.81 9.35
C ALA A 163 1.24 3.54 10.78
N ARG A 164 1.43 2.26 11.12
CA ARG A 164 2.21 1.85 12.28
C ARG A 164 3.65 1.64 11.82
N THR A 165 4.56 2.45 12.33
CA THR A 165 5.95 2.49 11.85
C THR A 165 6.92 2.07 12.94
N LEU A 166 7.77 1.10 12.60
CA LEU A 166 8.89 0.64 13.41
C LEU A 166 10.19 0.99 12.68
N MET A 167 11.14 1.60 13.39
CA MET A 167 12.49 1.84 12.90
C MET A 167 13.47 0.95 13.67
N LEU A 168 14.28 0.19 12.94
CA LEU A 168 15.42 -0.55 13.49
C LEU A 168 16.71 0.22 13.22
N ALA A 169 17.38 0.65 14.29
CA ALA A 169 18.65 1.35 14.22
C ALA A 169 19.79 0.34 14.42
N CYS A 170 20.35 -0.17 13.32
CA CYS A 170 21.47 -1.11 13.35
C CYS A 170 22.79 -0.34 13.59
N VAL A 171 23.51 -0.70 14.64
CA VAL A 171 24.78 -0.05 15.04
C VAL A 171 25.88 -1.07 15.27
N SER A 172 27.13 -0.63 15.17
CA SER A 172 28.31 -1.47 15.43
C SER A 172 28.94 -1.11 16.78
N PRO A 173 29.30 -2.10 17.62
CA PRO A 173 29.98 -1.84 18.88
C PRO A 173 31.47 -1.47 18.71
N ALA A 174 32.02 -1.56 17.49
CA ALA A 174 33.43 -1.32 17.24
C ALA A 174 33.80 0.16 17.42
N SER A 175 34.92 0.43 18.09
CA SER A 175 35.40 1.79 18.39
C SER A 175 35.65 2.63 17.13
N ILE A 176 36.09 1.99 16.04
CA ILE A 176 36.28 2.64 14.74
C ILE A 176 34.99 3.22 14.14
N ASN A 177 33.82 2.68 14.53
CA ASN A 177 32.50 3.10 14.05
C ASN A 177 31.77 4.00 15.04
N ARG A 178 32.47 4.57 16.03
CA ARG A 178 31.87 5.38 17.10
C ARG A 178 31.04 6.55 16.55
N ASP A 179 31.58 7.29 15.59
CA ASP A 179 30.93 8.50 15.08
C ASP A 179 29.68 8.19 14.24
N GLU A 180 29.73 7.13 13.43
CA GLU A 180 28.57 6.65 12.67
C GLU A 180 27.51 6.07 13.60
N THR A 181 27.90 5.31 14.61
CA THR A 181 26.99 4.78 15.65
C THR A 181 26.26 5.92 16.37
N LEU A 182 26.99 6.96 16.79
CA LEU A 182 26.39 8.12 17.44
C LEU A 182 25.42 8.86 16.49
N SER A 183 25.76 8.96 15.22
CA SER A 183 24.92 9.59 14.19
C SER A 183 23.61 8.83 13.99
N THR A 184 23.67 7.49 13.88
CA THR A 184 22.51 6.61 13.78
C THR A 184 21.61 6.68 15.02
N LEU A 185 22.20 6.68 16.23
CA LEU A 185 21.43 6.80 17.47
C LEU A 185 20.71 8.15 17.59
N ARG A 186 21.39 9.26 17.25
CA ARG A 186 20.76 10.59 17.21
C ARG A 186 19.64 10.68 16.19
N PHE A 187 19.80 10.02 15.04
CA PHE A 187 18.75 9.94 14.03
C PHE A 187 17.53 9.18 14.57
N ALA A 188 17.74 8.02 15.18
CA ALA A 188 16.68 7.23 15.80
C ALA A 188 15.96 7.99 16.94
N GLU A 189 16.71 8.75 17.75
CA GLU A 189 16.15 9.60 18.80
C GLU A 189 15.19 10.66 18.25
N ARG A 190 15.50 11.26 17.10
CA ARG A 190 14.60 12.19 16.41
C ARG A 190 13.40 11.46 15.80
N ALA A 191 13.63 10.35 15.10
CA ALA A 191 12.56 9.55 14.51
C ALA A 191 11.53 9.08 15.56
N LYS A 192 11.98 8.73 16.77
CA LYS A 192 11.12 8.35 17.91
C LYS A 192 10.10 9.44 18.31
N LYS A 193 10.38 10.70 18.01
CA LYS A 193 9.50 11.84 18.35
C LYS A 193 8.35 12.01 17.35
N ILE A 194 8.41 11.36 16.18
CA ILE A 194 7.34 11.40 15.17
C ILE A 194 6.08 10.74 15.71
N LYS A 195 4.93 11.34 15.43
CA LYS A 195 3.61 10.84 15.79
C LYS A 195 2.80 10.53 14.54
N ASN A 196 2.55 9.25 14.29
CA ASN A 196 1.66 8.82 13.23
C ASN A 196 0.21 8.80 13.71
N LYS A 197 -0.73 8.92 12.76
CA LYS A 197 -2.18 8.83 13.01
C LYS A 197 -2.73 7.59 12.30
N ALA A 198 -2.36 6.42 12.80
CA ALA A 198 -2.82 5.15 12.26
C ALA A 198 -4.34 4.97 12.45
N ARG A 199 -5.02 4.59 11.38
CA ARG A 199 -6.45 4.31 11.27
C ARG A 199 -6.64 3.00 10.49
N VAL A 200 -7.80 2.38 10.68
CA VAL A 200 -8.16 1.18 9.91
C VAL A 200 -8.52 1.60 8.49
N ASN A 201 -7.94 0.94 7.50
CA ASN A 201 -8.19 1.19 6.09
C ASN A 201 -9.45 0.44 5.65
N VAL A 202 -10.58 1.13 5.73
CA VAL A 202 -11.87 0.66 5.21
C VAL A 202 -12.29 1.64 4.13
N ASP A 203 -12.84 1.13 3.03
CA ASP A 203 -13.45 1.99 2.02
C ASP A 203 -14.67 2.71 2.65
N PRO A 204 -14.65 4.04 2.80
CA PRO A 204 -15.74 4.77 3.44
C PRO A 204 -17.06 4.67 2.66
N ALA A 205 -16.98 4.56 1.32
CA ALA A 205 -18.16 4.40 0.48
C ALA A 205 -18.75 3.00 0.67
N ALA A 206 -17.90 1.97 0.65
CA ALA A 206 -18.36 0.60 0.87
C ALA A 206 -18.91 0.40 2.29
N ALA A 207 -18.27 0.99 3.31
CA ALA A 207 -18.77 0.99 4.68
C ALA A 207 -20.14 1.68 4.80
N ARG A 208 -20.32 2.83 4.14
CA ARG A 208 -21.60 3.55 4.14
C ARG A 208 -22.69 2.79 3.39
N ILE A 209 -22.36 2.16 2.28
CA ILE A 209 -23.32 1.33 1.53
C ILE A 209 -23.73 0.11 2.37
N ALA A 210 -22.78 -0.54 3.05
CA ALA A 210 -23.08 -1.66 3.95
C ALA A 210 -24.06 -1.25 5.06
N GLU A 211 -23.82 -0.12 5.72
CA GLU A 211 -24.70 0.44 6.76
C GLU A 211 -26.10 0.73 6.22
N LEU A 212 -26.20 1.36 5.04
CA LEU A 212 -27.50 1.67 4.41
C LEU A 212 -28.26 0.42 3.99
N LEU A 213 -27.57 -0.62 3.52
CA LEU A 213 -28.19 -1.89 3.15
C LEU A 213 -28.71 -2.64 4.38
N GLU A 214 -27.96 -2.62 5.48
CA GLU A 214 -28.39 -3.20 6.75
C GLU A 214 -29.61 -2.46 7.32
N GLU A 215 -29.60 -1.13 7.28
CA GLU A 215 -30.74 -0.32 7.69
C GLU A 215 -31.97 -0.57 6.82
N ASN A 216 -31.81 -0.67 5.50
CA ASN A 216 -32.90 -1.03 4.59
C ASN A 216 -33.50 -2.41 4.92
N ARG A 217 -32.67 -3.41 5.23
CA ARG A 217 -33.17 -4.74 5.65
C ARG A 217 -33.96 -4.66 6.95
N ARG A 218 -33.45 -3.92 7.94
CA ARG A 218 -34.14 -3.72 9.22
C ARG A 218 -35.49 -3.03 9.04
N LEU A 219 -35.52 -1.98 8.22
CA LEU A 219 -36.75 -1.23 7.92
C LEU A 219 -37.75 -2.11 7.16
N ALA A 220 -37.31 -2.86 6.15
CA ALA A 220 -38.16 -3.78 5.41
C ALA A 220 -38.79 -4.84 6.33
N ALA A 221 -38.02 -5.46 7.22
CA ALA A 221 -38.54 -6.42 8.20
C ALA A 221 -39.56 -5.78 9.14
N ARG A 222 -39.33 -4.53 9.58
CA ARG A 222 -40.28 -3.81 10.45
C ARG A 222 -41.57 -3.44 9.73
N VAL A 223 -41.48 -3.10 8.44
CA VAL A 223 -42.65 -2.84 7.59
C VAL A 223 -43.49 -4.11 7.46
N GLU A 224 -42.87 -5.24 7.14
CA GLU A 224 -43.56 -6.53 7.02
C GLU A 224 -44.27 -6.93 8.33
N GLU A 225 -43.59 -6.72 9.47
CA GLU A 225 -44.14 -7.01 10.81
C GLU A 225 -45.35 -6.11 11.15
N LEU A 226 -45.28 -4.83 10.80
CA LEU A 226 -46.38 -3.88 10.98
C LEU A 226 -47.55 -4.15 10.03
N GLU A 227 -47.28 -4.53 8.78
CA GLU A 227 -48.30 -4.92 7.81
C GLU A 227 -49.07 -6.16 8.28
N ALA A 228 -48.35 -7.18 8.80
CA ALA A 228 -48.96 -8.36 9.40
C ALA A 228 -49.82 -8.02 10.63
N ALA A 229 -49.34 -7.13 11.50
CA ALA A 229 -50.10 -6.67 12.66
C ALA A 229 -51.37 -5.90 12.25
N LEU A 230 -51.27 -5.01 11.26
CA LEU A 230 -52.41 -4.24 10.73
C LEU A 230 -53.46 -5.15 10.06
N ALA A 231 -53.01 -6.17 9.33
CA ALA A 231 -53.89 -7.17 8.72
C ALA A 231 -54.68 -7.96 9.79
N SER A 232 -54.04 -8.27 10.92
CA SER A 232 -54.71 -8.93 12.06
C SER A 232 -55.71 -8.03 12.79
N ALA A 233 -55.43 -6.72 12.88
CA ALA A 233 -56.27 -5.74 13.57
C ALA A 233 -57.48 -5.27 12.74
N THR A 234 -57.38 -5.31 11.41
CA THR A 234 -58.44 -4.83 10.49
C THR A 234 -59.47 -5.89 10.12
N GLY A 235 -59.31 -7.15 10.53
CA GLY A 235 -60.37 -8.17 10.47
C GLY A 235 -61.06 -8.32 9.12
N LYS A 236 -60.34 -8.19 7.99
CA LYS A 236 -60.91 -8.48 6.68
C LYS A 236 -60.86 -9.99 6.40
N PRO A 237 -61.99 -10.65 6.08
CA PRO A 237 -61.95 -12.03 5.64
C PRO A 237 -61.27 -12.11 4.27
N ALA A 238 -60.52 -13.18 4.05
CA ALA A 238 -59.93 -13.52 2.76
C ALA A 238 -61.03 -13.64 1.70
N GLY A 239 -61.21 -12.59 0.90
CA GLY A 239 -61.92 -12.65 -0.36
C GLY A 239 -61.03 -13.34 -1.38
N ALA A 240 -61.39 -14.57 -1.73
CA ALA A 240 -60.82 -15.29 -2.84
C ALA A 240 -61.06 -14.51 -4.14
N ASP A 241 -60.00 -14.06 -4.78
CA ASP A 241 -59.99 -13.90 -6.24
C ASP A 241 -58.73 -14.55 -6.79
N ALA A 242 -58.95 -15.74 -7.33
CA ALA A 242 -58.01 -16.41 -8.18
C ALA A 242 -57.89 -15.62 -9.49
N GLN A 243 -56.71 -15.10 -9.78
CA GLN A 243 -56.34 -14.82 -11.16
C GLN A 243 -54.89 -15.20 -11.41
N GLN A 244 -54.77 -16.27 -12.20
CA GLN A 244 -53.55 -16.77 -12.82
C GLN A 244 -52.85 -15.67 -13.63
N GLY A 245 -51.54 -15.51 -13.43
CA GLY A 245 -50.73 -14.62 -14.25
C GLY A 245 -49.23 -14.78 -14.04
N GLY A 246 -48.61 -15.65 -14.86
CA GLY A 246 -47.24 -15.47 -15.36
C GLY A 246 -46.07 -15.75 -14.41
N ALA A 247 -45.53 -16.97 -14.47
CA ALA A 247 -44.20 -17.27 -13.96
C ALA A 247 -43.12 -16.53 -14.76
N ALA A 248 -42.49 -15.51 -14.16
CA ALA A 248 -41.21 -14.99 -14.62
C ALA A 248 -40.10 -15.62 -13.77
N LYS A 249 -39.34 -16.54 -14.40
CA LYS A 249 -38.19 -17.23 -13.83
C LYS A 249 -37.17 -16.22 -13.28
N ALA A 250 -36.88 -16.27 -11.99
CA ALA A 250 -35.68 -15.68 -11.41
C ALA A 250 -34.47 -16.46 -11.94
N GLY A 251 -33.73 -15.85 -12.87
CA GLY A 251 -32.44 -16.35 -13.33
C GLY A 251 -31.41 -16.15 -12.23
N CYS A 252 -31.02 -17.24 -11.58
CA CYS A 252 -29.82 -17.32 -10.76
C CYS A 252 -28.61 -17.21 -11.70
N CYS A 253 -27.93 -16.06 -11.71
CA CYS A 253 -26.61 -15.93 -12.34
C CYS A 253 -25.56 -16.12 -11.25
N ALA A 254 -25.04 -17.35 -11.17
CA ALA A 254 -23.78 -17.63 -10.50
C ALA A 254 -22.66 -17.02 -11.35
N ILE A 255 -21.89 -16.10 -10.77
CA ILE A 255 -20.61 -15.65 -11.33
C ILE A 255 -19.53 -16.30 -10.47
N MET A 256 -18.76 -17.19 -11.10
CA MET A 256 -17.42 -17.60 -10.64
C MET A 256 -16.42 -16.49 -10.91
#